data_AF-A0A2G9S2N2-F1
#
_entry.id   AF-A0A2G9S2N2-F1
#
_cell.length_a   1.000
_cell.length_b   1.000
_cell.length_c   1.000
_cell.angle_alpha   90.00
_cell.angle_beta   90.00
_cell.angle_gamma   90.00
#
_symmetry.space_group_name_H-M   'P 1'
#
loop_
_entity.id
_entity.type
_entity.pdbx_description
1 polymer ?
#
loop_
_entity_poly.entity_id
_entity_poly.type
_entity_poly.pdbx_seq_one_letter_code
_entity_poly.pdbx_strand_id
1 'polypeptide(L)'
;MSSGHRSPETCSKSDKMLKKGVYDKAYTDELVDLHRRLMALRERNILQQIVNLIEETGHFNVTNTTFDFDLFSLDETTVRKLQSYLEAGAT
;
A
#
# COMPACT_ATOMS: atom_id res chain seq x y z
N MET A 1 -11.91 1.75 -46.35
CA MET A 1 -10.68 1.50 -45.58
C MET A 1 -10.05 2.83 -45.25
N SER A 2 -10.02 3.24 -43.98
CA SER A 2 -8.85 3.87 -43.36
C SER A 2 -9.14 4.09 -41.87
N SER A 3 -8.24 3.53 -41.08
CA SER A 3 -8.14 3.57 -39.62
C SER A 3 -7.76 4.97 -39.13
N GLY A 4 -7.98 5.26 -37.84
CA GLY A 4 -7.47 6.50 -37.25
C GLY A 4 -7.93 6.76 -35.81
N HIS A 5 -7.42 5.96 -34.89
CA HIS A 5 -7.45 6.04 -33.43
C HIS A 5 -7.60 7.45 -32.82
N ARG A 6 -8.68 7.68 -32.05
CA ARG A 6 -8.83 8.83 -31.15
C ARG A 6 -8.23 8.45 -29.80
N SER A 7 -7.05 8.96 -29.49
CA SER A 7 -6.40 8.82 -28.19
C SER A 7 -7.18 9.58 -27.11
N PRO A 8 -7.50 8.97 -25.95
CA PRO A 8 -8.00 9.73 -24.83
C PRO A 8 -6.85 10.25 -23.96
N GLU A 9 -6.84 11.57 -23.84
CA GLU A 9 -6.76 12.34 -22.59
C GLU A 9 -5.57 12.07 -21.67
N THR A 10 -4.65 13.04 -21.71
CA THR A 10 -3.78 13.53 -20.64
C THR A 10 -4.05 12.88 -19.29
N CYS A 11 -3.22 11.89 -18.95
CA CYS A 11 -3.08 11.37 -17.60
C CYS A 11 -2.79 12.55 -16.66
N SER A 12 -3.79 12.90 -15.85
CA SER A 12 -3.68 13.91 -14.79
C SER A 12 -2.48 13.56 -13.91
N LYS A 13 -1.46 14.39 -14.03
CA LYS A 13 -0.25 14.37 -13.23
C LYS A 13 -0.66 14.69 -11.78
N SER A 14 -1.00 13.67 -11.00
CA SER A 14 -1.26 13.83 -9.58
C SER A 14 0.06 14.16 -8.88
N ASP A 15 0.19 15.43 -8.55
CA ASP A 15 1.17 16.01 -7.66
C ASP A 15 1.13 15.29 -6.30
N LYS A 16 1.98 14.28 -6.13
CA LYS A 16 2.37 13.75 -4.81
C LYS A 16 3.88 13.63 -4.76
N MET A 17 4.57 14.77 -4.93
CA MET A 17 6.03 14.90 -4.79
C MET A 17 6.42 15.86 -3.67
N LEU A 18 5.76 15.81 -2.52
CA LEU A 18 6.32 16.27 -1.25
C LEU A 18 6.16 15.07 -0.29
N LYS A 19 7.15 14.20 -0.05
CA LYS A 19 8.26 14.39 0.89
C LYS A 19 9.37 13.35 0.62
N LYS A 20 10.07 13.40 -0.52
CA LYS A 20 11.09 12.39 -0.90
C LYS A 20 12.45 12.54 -0.18
N GLY A 21 12.47 13.04 1.06
CA GLY A 21 13.72 13.32 1.80
C GLY A 21 13.64 13.27 3.33
N VAL A 22 12.57 12.70 3.91
CA VAL A 22 12.29 12.75 5.37
C VAL A 22 12.30 11.38 6.05
N TYR A 23 12.35 10.28 5.29
CA TYR A 23 12.39 8.95 5.89
C TYR A 23 13.84 8.50 6.10
N ASP A 24 14.22 8.22 7.34
CA ASP A 24 15.54 7.68 7.67
C ASP A 24 15.72 6.27 7.06
N LYS A 25 16.98 5.87 6.86
CA LYS A 25 17.31 4.54 6.35
C LYS A 25 16.71 3.44 7.24
N ALA A 26 16.70 3.59 8.56
CA ALA A 26 16.15 2.60 9.48
C ALA A 26 14.64 2.40 9.27
N TYR A 27 13.89 3.50 9.09
CA TYR A 27 12.45 3.43 8.83
C TYR A 27 12.15 2.77 7.47
N THR A 28 12.95 3.10 6.45
CA THR A 28 12.82 2.46 5.13
C THR A 28 13.07 0.95 5.22
N ASP A 29 14.05 0.52 6.01
CA ASP A 29 14.37 -0.90 6.24
C ASP A 29 13.21 -1.64 6.92
N GLU A 30 12.59 -1.02 7.95
CA GLU A 30 11.40 -1.55 8.61
C GLU A 30 10.22 -1.73 7.64
N LEU A 31 9.97 -0.76 6.76
CA LEU A 31 8.90 -0.86 5.77
C LEU A 31 9.13 -2.01 4.77
N VAL A 32 10.39 -2.25 4.39
CA VAL A 32 10.76 -3.36 3.50
C VAL A 32 10.52 -4.71 4.17
N ASP A 33 10.93 -4.86 5.44
CA ASP A 33 10.66 -6.08 6.20
C ASP A 33 9.15 -6.31 6.37
N LEU A 34 8.40 -5.24 6.67
CA LEU A 34 6.95 -5.27 6.78
C LEU A 34 6.28 -5.76 5.49
N HIS A 35 6.68 -5.21 4.33
CA HIS A 35 6.18 -5.65 3.02
C HIS A 35 6.44 -7.14 2.79
N ARG A 36 7.65 -7.63 3.08
CA ARG A 36 8.00 -9.04 2.91
C ARG A 36 7.12 -9.94 3.77
N ARG A 37 6.85 -9.57 5.02
CA ARG A 37 5.95 -10.32 5.91
C ARG A 37 4.52 -10.32 5.40
N LEU A 38 4.02 -9.17 4.93
CA LEU A 38 2.68 -9.07 4.32
C LEU A 38 2.52 -9.99 3.10
N MET A 39 3.54 -10.04 2.23
CA MET A 39 3.53 -10.92 1.05
C MET A 39 3.57 -12.41 1.40
N ALA A 40 4.16 -12.78 2.54
CA ALA A 40 4.20 -14.16 3.02
C ALA A 40 2.95 -14.55 3.85
N LEU A 41 2.13 -13.56 4.27
CA LEU A 41 0.99 -13.79 5.13
C LEU A 41 -0.12 -14.55 4.39
N ARG A 42 -0.55 -15.68 4.98
CA ARG A 42 -1.66 -16.50 4.47
C ARG A 42 -2.87 -16.53 5.39
N GLU A 43 -2.74 -15.94 6.57
CA GLU A 43 -3.79 -15.98 7.60
C GLU A 43 -4.94 -15.04 7.25
N ARG A 44 -6.10 -15.62 6.93
CA ARG A 44 -7.26 -14.87 6.42
C ARG A 44 -7.82 -13.87 7.43
N ASN A 45 -7.80 -14.19 8.72
CA ASN A 45 -8.28 -13.29 9.77
C ASN A 45 -7.45 -12.00 9.80
N ILE A 46 -6.12 -12.14 9.80
CA ILE A 46 -5.19 -11.02 9.82
C ILE A 46 -5.27 -10.23 8.51
N LEU A 47 -5.35 -10.92 7.37
CA LEU A 47 -5.53 -10.27 6.08
C LEU A 47 -6.80 -9.38 6.06
N GLN A 48 -7.91 -9.86 6.61
CA GLN A 48 -9.12 -9.05 6.70
C GLN A 48 -8.94 -7.83 7.61
N GLN A 49 -8.25 -7.98 8.75
CA GLN A 49 -7.96 -6.83 9.63
C GLN A 49 -7.08 -5.79 8.94
N ILE A 50 -6.09 -6.23 8.17
CA ILE A 50 -5.25 -5.35 7.37
C ILE A 50 -6.10 -4.63 6.32
N VAL A 51 -6.92 -5.34 5.55
CA VAL A 51 -7.77 -4.73 4.51
C VAL A 51 -8.69 -3.67 5.13
N ASN A 52 -9.35 -3.98 6.25
CA ASN A 52 -10.20 -3.02 6.95
C ASN A 52 -9.41 -1.78 7.40
N LEU A 53 -8.22 -1.98 7.99
CA LEU A 53 -7.38 -0.88 8.43
C LEU A 53 -6.96 0.02 7.27
N ILE A 54 -6.55 -0.56 6.14
CA ILE A 54 -6.15 0.19 4.95
C ILE A 54 -7.36 0.90 4.33
N GLU A 55 -8.54 0.26 4.32
CA GLU A 55 -9.78 0.87 3.85
C GLU A 55 -10.13 2.14 4.61
N GLU A 56 -9.98 2.14 5.94
CA GLU A 56 -10.18 3.33 6.78
C GLU A 56 -9.26 4.50 6.41
N THR A 57 -8.08 4.22 5.85
CA THR A 57 -7.16 5.30 5.41
C THR A 57 -7.55 5.91 4.07
N GLY A 58 -8.29 5.19 3.22
CA GLY A 58 -8.57 5.59 1.84
C GLY A 58 -7.33 5.62 0.92
N HIS A 59 -6.16 5.19 1.39
CA HIS A 59 -4.89 5.19 0.63
C HIS A 59 -4.62 3.84 -0.04
N PHE A 60 -5.57 3.39 -0.86
CA PHE A 60 -5.48 2.11 -1.57
C PHE A 60 -6.01 2.22 -3.00
N ASN A 61 -5.65 1.24 -3.82
CA ASN A 61 -6.16 1.03 -5.15
C ASN A 61 -6.76 -0.37 -5.25
N VAL A 62 -8.03 -0.44 -5.66
CA VAL A 62 -8.67 -1.72 -5.99
C VAL A 62 -8.67 -1.90 -7.50
N THR A 63 -8.16 -3.04 -7.95
CA THR A 63 -8.30 -3.51 -9.32
C THR A 63 -9.26 -4.70 -9.36
N ASN A 64 -9.62 -5.17 -10.55
CA ASN A 64 -10.45 -6.36 -10.72
C ASN A 64 -9.89 -7.62 -10.05
N THR A 65 -8.58 -7.65 -9.77
CA THR A 65 -7.88 -8.85 -9.30
C THR A 65 -7.13 -8.66 -8.00
N THR A 66 -6.90 -7.42 -7.56
CA THR A 66 -6.04 -7.11 -6.41
C THR A 66 -6.55 -5.93 -5.61
N PHE A 67 -6.24 -5.97 -4.31
CA PHE A 67 -6.30 -4.84 -3.40
C PHE A 67 -4.86 -4.42 -3.12
N ASP A 68 -4.50 -3.22 -3.56
CA ASP A 68 -3.13 -2.70 -3.52
C ASP A 68 -3.05 -1.44 -2.67
N PHE A 69 -1.94 -1.23 -1.96
CA PHE A 69 -1.70 -0.03 -1.17
C PHE A 69 -0.21 0.23 -1.00
N ASP A 70 0.15 1.51 -0.95
CA ASP A 70 1.53 1.95 -0.77
C ASP A 70 1.84 2.19 0.70
N LEU A 71 2.82 1.47 1.27
CA LEU A 71 3.27 1.68 2.66
C LEU A 71 3.76 3.12 2.91
N PHE A 72 4.39 3.75 1.92
CA PHE A 72 4.85 5.14 2.00
C PHE A 72 3.72 6.17 2.03
N SER A 73 2.50 5.78 1.62
CA SER A 73 1.32 6.66 1.65
C SER A 73 0.58 6.59 2.99
N LEU A 74 0.95 5.67 3.89
CA LEU A 74 0.32 5.49 5.18
C LEU A 74 1.01 6.31 6.27
N ASP A 75 0.25 6.74 7.27
CA ASP A 75 0.78 7.35 8.48
C ASP A 75 1.49 6.32 9.38
N GLU A 76 2.44 6.79 10.21
CA GLU A 76 3.21 5.94 11.12
C GLU A 76 2.34 5.10 12.06
N THR A 77 1.20 5.63 12.51
CA THR A 77 0.27 4.90 13.39
C THR A 77 -0.34 3.69 12.70
N THR A 78 -0.67 3.81 11.42
CA THR A 78 -1.19 2.70 10.60
C THR A 78 -0.10 1.65 10.39
N VAL A 79 1.13 2.07 10.09
CA VAL A 79 2.29 1.17 9.96
C VAL A 79 2.52 0.38 11.25
N ARG A 80 2.44 1.03 12.42
CA ARG A 80 2.58 0.34 13.73
C ARG A 80 1.48 -0.68 13.98
N LYS A 81 0.24 -0.39 13.58
CA LYS A 81 -0.86 -1.36 13.67
C LYS A 81 -0.63 -2.56 12.75
N LEU A 82 -0.17 -2.33 11.51
CA LEU A 82 0.19 -3.41 10.58
C LEU A 82 1.25 -4.34 11.19
N GLN A 83 2.30 -3.76 11.78
CA GLN A 83 3.33 -4.53 12.50
C GLN A 83 2.72 -5.39 13.61
N SER A 84 1.86 -4.80 14.46
CA SER A 84 1.21 -5.51 15.57
C SER A 84 0.33 -6.68 15.09
N TYR A 85 -0.40 -6.52 13.99
CA TYR A 85 -1.22 -7.60 13.42
C TYR A 85 -0.37 -8.77 12.91
N LEU A 86 0.81 -8.48 12.34
CA LEU A 86 1.71 -9.53 11.86
C LEU A 86 2.42 -10.27 13.00
N GLU A 87 2.74 -9.57 14.09
CA GLU A 87 3.30 -10.21 15.28
C GLU A 87 2.29 -11.12 15.97
N ALA A 88 1.01 -10.72 16.02
CA ALA A 88 -0.06 -11.52 16.61
C ALA A 88 -0.34 -12.83 15.86
N GLY A 89 -0.04 -12.91 14.56
CA GLY A 89 -0.18 -14.12 13.75
C GLY A 89 1.04 -15.02 13.67
N ALA A 90 2.17 -14.60 14.26
CA ALA A 90 3.41 -15.38 14.22
C ALA A 90 3.52 -16.41 15.37
N THR A 91 2.47 -16.55 16.18
CA THR A 91 2.37 -17.50 17.32
C THR A 91 1.57 -18.74 16.94
#